data_AF-A0A660U6P2-F1
#
_entry.id   AF-A0A660U6P2-F1
#
_cell.length_a   1.000
_cell.length_b   1.000
_cell.length_c   1.000
_cell.angle_alpha   90.00
_cell.angle_beta   90.00
_cell.angle_gamma   90.00
#
_symmetry.space_group_name_H-M   'P 1'
#
loop_
_entity.id
_entity.type
_entity.pdbx_description
1 polymer ?
#
loop_
_entity_poly.entity_id
_entity_poly.type
_entity_poly.pdbx_seq_one_letter_code
_entity_poly.pdbx_strand_id
1 'polypeptide(L)'
;ERDRLVIYAAERGFIRDLRPPHKICAMIRDGSHLVVSTNGDIYTCAVFLGRGDEYRVGSIASDSLPPGEVHRKHGEFKLPRRCLSCRDLPICGGGCRYDALIEKGDITAIFCEWERFDISVPALIKAHYSLKLSGWGGRRGG
;
A
#
# COMPACT_ATOMS: atom_id res chain seq x y z
N GLU A 1 2.61 -21.30 16.85
CA GLU A 1 2.44 -22.20 15.68
C GLU A 1 2.59 -21.46 14.36
N ARG A 2 1.87 -20.35 14.15
CA ARG A 2 1.91 -19.53 12.91
C ARG A 2 3.32 -19.08 12.48
N ASP A 3 4.17 -18.66 13.41
CA ASP A 3 5.57 -18.28 13.10
C ASP A 3 6.38 -19.44 12.50
N ARG A 4 6.09 -20.69 12.90
CA ARG A 4 6.81 -21.86 12.38
C ARG A 4 6.56 -22.05 10.90
N LEU A 5 5.33 -21.79 10.43
CA LEU A 5 5.00 -21.88 9.00
C LEU A 5 5.73 -20.82 8.18
N VAL A 6 5.77 -19.57 8.68
CA VAL A 6 6.47 -18.46 8.01
C VAL A 6 7.97 -18.75 7.91
N ILE A 7 8.58 -19.22 9.00
CA ILE A 7 10.00 -19.61 9.03
C ILE A 7 10.25 -20.78 8.06
N TYR A 8 9.44 -21.84 8.14
CA TYR A 8 9.55 -23.00 7.26
C TYR A 8 9.46 -22.65 5.77
N ALA A 9 8.57 -21.72 5.42
CA ALA A 9 8.41 -21.23 4.05
C ALA A 9 9.59 -20.36 3.61
N ALA A 10 10.12 -19.51 4.49
CA ALA A 10 11.29 -18.68 4.23
C ALA A 10 12.57 -19.52 4.03
N GLU A 11 12.79 -20.56 4.85
CA GLU A 11 13.93 -21.50 4.71
C GLU A 11 13.95 -22.21 3.35
N ARG A 12 12.77 -22.43 2.76
CA ARG A 12 12.61 -23.05 1.43
C ARG A 12 12.60 -22.03 0.29
N GLY A 13 12.80 -20.75 0.59
CA GLY A 13 12.87 -19.69 -0.41
C GLY A 13 11.52 -19.26 -0.99
N PHE A 14 10.39 -19.73 -0.43
CA PHE A 14 9.05 -19.26 -0.83
C PHE A 14 8.79 -17.82 -0.38
N ILE A 15 9.39 -17.40 0.73
CA ILE A 15 9.31 -16.03 1.24
C ILE A 15 10.71 -15.42 1.21
N ARG A 16 10.92 -14.50 0.27
CA ARG A 16 12.21 -13.80 0.09
C ARG A 16 12.28 -12.47 0.82
N ASP A 17 11.12 -11.92 1.18
CA ASP A 17 11.00 -10.66 1.89
C ASP A 17 10.17 -10.87 3.15
N LEU A 18 10.83 -10.78 4.31
CA LEU A 18 10.21 -10.86 5.63
C LEU A 18 9.96 -9.47 6.23
N ARG A 19 10.16 -8.39 5.47
CA ARG A 19 9.76 -7.06 5.92
C ARG A 19 8.25 -7.07 6.15
N PRO A 20 7.76 -6.47 7.25
CA PRO A 20 6.33 -6.30 7.45
C PRO A 20 5.70 -5.69 6.18
N PRO A 21 4.56 -6.21 5.71
CA PRO A 21 3.86 -5.60 4.59
C PRO A 21 3.56 -4.15 4.97
N HIS A 22 3.89 -3.21 4.10
CA HIS A 22 3.45 -1.82 4.27
C HIS A 22 2.48 -1.50 3.14
N LYS A 23 1.44 -0.75 3.48
CA LYS A 23 0.44 -0.26 2.52
C LYS A 23 0.67 1.21 2.17
N ILE A 24 1.66 1.85 2.78
CA ILE A 24 2.07 3.20 2.44
C ILE A 24 2.68 3.20 1.04
N CYS A 25 1.90 3.67 0.08
CA CYS A 25 2.37 3.93 -1.28
C CYS A 25 2.47 5.44 -1.52
N ALA A 26 3.13 5.83 -2.60
CA ALA A 26 3.30 7.24 -2.95
C ALA A 26 1.96 8.00 -3.12
N MET A 27 0.89 7.32 -3.56
CA MET A 27 -0.45 7.93 -3.61
C MET A 27 -0.98 8.34 -2.22
N ILE A 28 -0.63 7.59 -1.16
CA ILE A 28 -1.05 7.89 0.22
C ILE A 28 -0.12 8.93 0.86
N ARG A 29 1.16 8.98 0.48
CA ARG A 29 2.15 9.86 1.10
C ARG A 29 2.01 11.31 0.66
N ASP A 30 2.10 11.56 -0.64
CA ASP A 30 2.23 12.89 -1.21
C ASP A 30 1.65 13.00 -2.64
N GLY A 31 1.16 11.89 -3.20
CA GLY A 31 0.69 11.87 -4.59
C GLY A 31 1.82 11.98 -5.62
N SER A 32 3.09 11.80 -5.21
CA SER A 32 4.26 11.99 -6.08
C SER A 32 4.41 10.93 -7.18
N HIS A 33 3.68 9.83 -7.09
CA HIS A 33 3.71 8.77 -8.09
C HIS A 33 2.63 8.98 -9.14
N LEU A 34 3.08 9.15 -10.38
CA LEU A 34 2.24 9.31 -11.55
C LEU A 34 2.44 8.10 -12.46
N VAL A 35 1.34 7.63 -13.02
CA VAL A 35 1.30 6.57 -14.03
C VAL A 35 0.75 7.18 -15.29
N VAL A 36 1.52 7.08 -16.37
CA VAL A 36 1.12 7.58 -17.68
C VAL A 36 0.64 6.41 -18.52
N SER A 37 -0.60 6.47 -18.96
CA SER A 37 -1.23 5.52 -19.88
C SER A 37 -0.67 5.68 -21.29
N THR A 38 -0.84 4.67 -22.15
CA THR A 38 -0.37 4.70 -23.55
C THR A 38 -1.06 5.77 -24.40
N ASN A 39 -2.25 6.22 -24.00
CA ASN A 39 -2.97 7.34 -24.61
C ASN A 39 -2.56 8.71 -24.03
N GLY A 40 -1.61 8.76 -23.11
CA GLY A 40 -1.11 9.98 -22.49
C GLY A 40 -1.89 10.45 -21.25
N ASP A 41 -2.96 9.77 -20.85
CA ASP A 41 -3.66 10.10 -19.60
C ASP A 41 -2.80 9.76 -18.37
N ILE A 42 -2.91 10.57 -17.32
CA ILE A 42 -2.12 10.47 -16.10
C ILE A 42 -3.02 10.04 -14.94
N TYR A 43 -2.54 9.12 -14.11
CA TYR A 43 -3.22 8.53 -12.94
C TYR A 43 -2.26 8.50 -11.73
N THR A 44 -2.77 8.49 -10.49
CA THR A 44 -1.88 8.36 -9.30
C THR A 44 -1.53 6.92 -8.93
N CYS A 45 -2.21 5.94 -9.54
CA CYS A 45 -1.99 4.52 -9.28
C CYS A 45 -2.28 3.70 -10.54
N ALA A 46 -1.47 2.66 -10.78
CA ALA A 46 -1.62 1.80 -11.96
C ALA A 46 -2.95 1.05 -12.00
N VAL A 47 -3.55 0.79 -10.83
CA VAL A 47 -4.85 0.10 -10.73
C VAL A 47 -6.02 0.93 -11.30
N PHE A 48 -5.83 2.24 -11.47
CA PHE A 48 -6.83 3.16 -12.00
C PHE A 48 -6.76 3.35 -13.52
N LEU A 49 -5.72 2.83 -14.17
CA LEU A 49 -5.58 2.89 -15.62
C LEU A 49 -6.82 2.32 -16.33
N GLY A 50 -7.40 3.10 -17.25
CA GLY A 50 -8.50 2.66 -18.11
C GLY A 50 -9.84 2.45 -17.39
N ARG A 51 -9.99 2.93 -16.14
CA ARG A 51 -11.26 2.80 -15.39
C ARG A 51 -12.28 3.89 -15.66
N GLY A 52 -11.88 4.97 -16.33
CA GLY A 52 -12.74 6.12 -16.64
C GLY A 52 -12.09 7.45 -16.28
N ASP A 53 -12.68 8.53 -16.78
CA ASP A 53 -12.19 9.90 -16.60
C ASP A 53 -12.23 10.37 -15.15
N GLU A 54 -13.11 9.80 -14.32
CA GLU A 54 -13.24 10.12 -12.90
C GLU A 54 -11.99 9.75 -12.09
N TYR A 55 -11.17 8.84 -12.62
CA TYR A 55 -9.89 8.40 -12.04
C TYR A 55 -8.67 9.05 -12.70
N ARG A 56 -8.85 9.95 -13.67
CA ARG A 56 -7.72 10.63 -14.30
C ARG A 56 -7.29 11.82 -13.45
N VAL A 57 -5.99 12.10 -13.33
CA VAL A 57 -5.47 13.35 -12.72
C VAL A 57 -4.97 14.36 -13.72
N GLY A 58 -4.73 13.97 -14.96
CA GLY A 58 -4.30 14.86 -16.03
C GLY A 58 -4.02 14.12 -17.33
N SER A 59 -3.38 14.80 -18.28
CA SER A 59 -2.91 14.23 -19.54
C SER A 59 -1.60 14.90 -19.93
N ILE A 60 -0.67 14.17 -20.53
CA ILE A 60 0.57 14.74 -21.06
C ILE A 60 0.32 15.68 -22.26
N ALA A 61 -0.85 15.56 -22.91
CA ALA A 61 -1.22 16.38 -24.06
C ALA A 61 -1.84 17.72 -23.66
N SER A 62 -2.06 17.97 -22.37
CA SER A 62 -2.72 19.18 -21.88
C SER A 62 -2.08 19.67 -20.59
N ASP A 63 -1.71 20.95 -20.58
CA ASP A 63 -1.13 21.61 -19.41
C ASP A 63 -2.14 21.84 -18.29
N SER A 64 -3.45 21.70 -18.56
CA SER A 64 -4.49 21.91 -17.56
C SER A 64 -5.68 20.99 -17.78
N LEU A 65 -5.71 19.88 -17.06
CA LEU A 65 -6.92 19.09 -16.87
C LEU A 65 -7.23 19.02 -15.38
N PRO A 66 -8.46 19.38 -14.97
CA PRO A 66 -8.86 19.20 -13.59
C PRO A 66 -8.83 17.71 -13.25
N PRO A 67 -8.35 17.33 -12.05
CA PRO A 67 -8.40 15.94 -11.63
C PRO A 67 -9.85 15.47 -11.55
N GLY A 68 -10.07 14.22 -11.95
CA GLY A 68 -11.34 13.54 -11.88
C GLY A 68 -11.87 13.48 -10.44
N GLU A 69 -13.18 13.26 -10.32
CA GLU A 69 -13.89 13.35 -9.04
C GLU A 69 -13.28 12.47 -7.95
N VAL A 70 -12.84 11.26 -8.30
CA VAL A 70 -12.26 10.30 -7.35
C VAL A 70 -10.97 10.83 -6.75
N HIS A 71 -10.11 11.45 -7.56
CA HIS A 71 -8.87 12.04 -7.07
C HIS A 71 -9.09 13.31 -6.27
N ARG A 72 -10.06 14.14 -6.67
CA ARG A 72 -10.48 15.30 -5.88
C ARG A 72 -10.93 14.87 -4.48
N LYS A 73 -11.77 13.84 -4.37
CA LYS A 73 -12.20 13.27 -3.07
C LYS A 73 -11.02 12.73 -2.26
N HIS A 74 -10.08 12.03 -2.89
CA HIS A 74 -8.88 11.55 -2.20
C HIS A 74 -8.03 12.70 -1.63
N GLY A 75 -7.96 13.85 -2.29
CA GLY A 75 -7.29 15.05 -1.76
C GLY A 75 -7.92 15.59 -0.46
N GLU A 76 -9.17 15.25 -0.18
CA GLU A 76 -9.89 15.63 1.04
C GLU A 76 -9.75 14.58 2.17
N PHE A 77 -9.07 13.46 1.91
CA PHE A 77 -8.91 12.37 2.86
C PHE A 77 -8.21 12.82 4.14
N LYS A 78 -8.82 12.48 5.27
CA LYS A 78 -8.27 12.74 6.61
C LYS A 78 -8.31 11.47 7.45
N LEU A 79 -7.20 11.19 8.13
CA LEU A 79 -7.15 10.09 9.08
C LEU A 79 -8.05 10.39 10.29
N PRO A 80 -8.94 9.48 10.69
CA PRO A 80 -9.74 9.66 11.89
C PRO A 80 -8.86 9.52 13.15
N ARG A 81 -9.32 10.08 14.28
CA ARG A 81 -8.57 10.05 15.56
C ARG A 81 -8.11 8.66 15.99
N ARG A 82 -8.94 7.63 15.78
CA ARG A 82 -8.61 6.23 16.09
C ARG A 82 -7.35 5.73 15.38
N CYS A 83 -7.08 6.23 14.17
CA CYS A 83 -5.89 5.86 13.41
C CYS A 83 -4.64 6.52 14.01
N LEU A 84 -4.75 7.76 14.50
CA LEU A 84 -3.63 8.49 15.11
C LEU A 84 -3.12 7.83 16.40
N SER A 85 -3.97 7.08 17.09
CA SER A 85 -3.60 6.24 18.26
C SER A 85 -3.22 4.81 17.91
N CYS A 86 -3.24 4.42 16.62
CA CYS A 86 -2.98 3.05 16.20
C CYS A 86 -1.47 2.82 16.00
N ARG A 87 -0.93 1.77 16.64
CA ARG A 87 0.49 1.39 16.52
C ARG A 87 0.90 1.02 15.08
N ASP A 88 -0.05 0.58 14.27
CA ASP A 88 0.18 0.12 12.89
C ASP A 88 -0.03 1.25 11.87
N LEU A 89 -0.36 2.48 12.31
CA LEU A 89 -0.49 3.62 11.40
C LEU A 89 0.79 3.88 10.56
N PRO A 90 2.01 3.81 11.13
CA PRO A 90 3.25 4.03 10.36
C PRO A 90 3.52 2.99 9.26
N ILE A 91 2.78 1.88 9.22
CA ILE A 91 2.89 0.87 8.16
C ILE A 91 1.66 0.84 7.24
N CYS A 92 0.48 1.22 7.74
CA CYS A 92 -0.76 1.15 6.96
C CYS A 92 -1.14 2.47 6.29
N GLY A 93 -0.82 3.63 6.88
CA GLY A 93 -1.19 4.95 6.34
C GLY A 93 -2.70 5.20 6.19
N GLY A 94 -3.54 4.43 6.89
CA GLY A 94 -4.99 4.43 6.70
C GLY A 94 -5.53 3.42 5.69
N GLY A 95 -4.64 2.62 5.08
CA GLY A 95 -4.98 1.54 4.15
C GLY A 95 -5.01 1.97 2.68
N CYS A 96 -4.94 0.99 1.78
CA CYS A 96 -4.97 1.19 0.34
C CYS A 96 -6.29 1.86 -0.10
N ARG A 97 -6.19 2.93 -0.89
CA ARG A 97 -7.39 3.64 -1.37
C ARG A 97 -8.17 2.85 -2.43
N TYR A 98 -7.48 2.00 -3.18
CA TYR A 98 -8.14 1.08 -4.11
C TYR A 98 -8.95 0.03 -3.34
N ASP A 99 -8.38 -0.58 -2.31
CA ASP A 99 -9.11 -1.53 -1.47
C ASP A 99 -10.31 -0.85 -0.78
N ALA A 100 -10.13 0.39 -0.29
CA ALA A 100 -11.24 1.19 0.24
C ALA A 100 -12.36 1.40 -0.78
N LEU A 101 -12.01 1.75 -2.02
CA LEU A 101 -12.98 1.95 -3.09
C LEU A 101 -13.73 0.65 -3.44
N ILE A 102 -13.03 -0.47 -3.58
CA ILE A 102 -13.66 -1.75 -3.95
C ILE A 102 -14.55 -2.29 -2.82
N GLU A 103 -14.07 -2.25 -1.58
CA GLU A 103 -14.74 -2.88 -0.43
C GLU A 103 -15.80 -1.98 0.22
N LYS A 104 -15.68 -0.66 0.06
CA LYS A 104 -16.56 0.33 0.70
C LYS A 104 -17.27 1.25 -0.29
N GLY A 105 -16.94 1.20 -1.57
CA GLY A 105 -17.48 2.10 -2.59
C GLY A 105 -16.98 3.55 -2.48
N ASP A 106 -16.01 3.81 -1.59
CA ASP A 106 -15.56 5.16 -1.28
C ASP A 106 -14.04 5.19 -1.08
N ILE A 107 -13.36 5.93 -1.94
CA ILE A 107 -11.90 6.10 -1.91
C ILE A 107 -11.41 6.79 -0.62
N THR A 108 -12.27 7.56 0.04
CA THR A 108 -11.96 8.27 1.29
C THR A 108 -12.20 7.41 2.53
N ALA A 109 -12.86 6.25 2.38
CA ALA A 109 -13.11 5.35 3.49
C ALA A 109 -11.79 4.80 4.06
N ILE A 110 -11.82 4.46 5.35
CA ILE A 110 -10.69 3.78 5.99
C ILE A 110 -10.79 2.29 5.71
N PHE A 111 -9.78 1.75 5.04
CA PHE A 111 -9.62 0.31 4.87
C PHE A 111 -8.67 -0.23 5.95
N CYS A 112 -9.25 -0.63 7.08
CA CYS A 112 -8.49 -1.09 8.24
C CYS A 112 -8.30 -2.60 8.19
N GLU A 113 -7.06 -3.04 8.00
CA GLU A 113 -6.66 -4.46 8.06
C GLU A 113 -5.99 -4.80 9.40
N TRP A 114 -6.44 -4.20 10.52
CA TRP A 114 -5.77 -4.34 11.81
C TRP A 114 -5.56 -5.80 12.21
N GLU A 115 -6.57 -6.65 12.07
CA GLU A 115 -6.47 -8.09 12.39
C GLU A 115 -5.36 -8.78 11.60
N ARG A 116 -5.22 -8.42 10.31
CA ARG A 116 -4.15 -8.94 9.47
C ARG A 116 -2.78 -8.47 9.94
N PHE A 117 -2.64 -7.20 10.31
CA PHE A 117 -1.39 -6.64 10.82
C PHE A 117 -1.02 -7.22 12.19
N ASP A 118 -1.98 -7.34 13.09
CA ASP A 118 -1.81 -7.93 14.44
C ASP A 118 -1.27 -9.36 14.37
N ILE A 119 -1.67 -10.13 13.36
CA ILE A 119 -1.16 -11.48 13.14
C ILE A 119 0.17 -11.48 12.39
N SER A 120 0.26 -10.76 11.27
CA SER A 120 1.38 -10.91 10.33
C SER A 120 2.63 -10.17 10.78
N VAL A 121 2.50 -8.97 11.35
CA VAL A 121 3.66 -8.14 11.73
C VAL A 121 4.53 -8.83 12.78
N PRO A 122 3.99 -9.34 13.90
CA PRO A 122 4.82 -10.04 14.89
C PRO A 122 5.47 -11.30 14.33
N ALA A 123 4.74 -12.08 13.53
CA ALA A 123 5.25 -13.31 12.93
C ALA A 123 6.41 -13.04 11.97
N LEU A 124 6.29 -12.01 11.12
CA LEU A 124 7.31 -11.61 10.16
C LEU A 124 8.55 -11.01 10.85
N ILE A 125 8.36 -10.15 11.85
CA ILE A 125 9.47 -9.60 12.65
C ILE A 125 10.23 -10.75 13.31
N LYS A 126 9.54 -11.67 13.99
CA LYS A 126 10.18 -12.80 14.65
C LYS A 126 10.92 -13.71 13.67
N ALA A 127 10.33 -13.98 12.51
CA ALA A 127 10.99 -14.77 11.46
C ALA A 127 12.25 -14.06 10.94
N HIS A 128 12.17 -12.74 10.69
CA HIS A 128 13.31 -11.94 10.24
C HIS A 128 14.50 -12.02 11.20
N TYR A 129 14.26 -11.84 12.51
CA TYR A 129 15.30 -11.96 13.53
C TYR A 129 15.80 -13.41 13.71
N SER A 130 14.89 -14.39 13.69
CA SER A 130 15.24 -15.81 13.88
C SER A 130 16.14 -16.34 12.76
N LEU A 131 15.90 -15.89 11.53
CA LEU A 131 16.67 -16.27 10.34
C LEU A 131 17.91 -15.40 10.12
N LYS A 132 18.18 -14.44 11.02
CA LYS A 132 19.31 -13.49 10.95
C LYS A 132 19.47 -12.85 9.56
N LEU A 133 18.35 -12.52 8.91
CA LEU A 133 18.41 -11.91 7.59
C LEU A 133 18.83 -10.44 7.72
N SER A 134 19.98 -10.05 7.15
CA SER A 134 20.30 -8.64 6.92
C SER A 134 19.54 -8.12 5.68
N GLY A 135 19.22 -6.82 5.65
CA GLY A 135 18.35 -6.18 4.65
C GLY A 135 18.66 -6.45 3.16
N TRP A 136 17.62 -6.22 2.34
CA TRP A 136 17.52 -6.39 0.87
C TRP A 136 18.16 -7.65 0.30
N GLY A 137 17.34 -8.71 0.22
CA GLY A 137 17.74 -9.96 -0.40
C GLY A 137 18.70 -10.74 0.50
N GLY A 138 18.14 -11.67 1.27
CA GLY A 138 18.91 -12.60 2.09
C GLY A 138 19.98 -13.32 1.29
N ARG A 139 21.18 -12.76 1.24
CA ARG A 139 22.40 -13.56 1.28
C ARG A 139 22.67 -13.80 2.76
N ARG A 140 22.66 -15.07 3.15
CA ARG A 140 23.34 -15.51 4.36
C ARG A 140 24.75 -14.94 4.26
N GLY A 141 25.10 -14.00 5.15
CA GLY A 141 26.48 -13.57 5.28
C GLY A 141 27.31 -14.80 5.64
N GLY A 142 28.12 -15.23 4.69
CA GLY A 142 29.12 -16.29 4.78
C GLY A 142 30.29 -15.84 3.92
#